data_AF-A0A8S1BGY4-F1
#
_entry.id   AF-A0A8S1BGY4-F1
#
_cell.length_a   1.000
_cell.length_b   1.000
_cell.length_c   1.000
_cell.angle_alpha   90.00
_cell.angle_beta   90.00
_cell.angle_gamma   90.00
#
_symmetry.space_group_name_H-M   'P 1'
#
loop_
_entity.id
_entity.type
_entity.pdbx_description
1 polymer ?
#
loop_
_entity_poly.entity_id
_entity_poly.type
_entity_poly.pdbx_seq_one_letter_code
_entity_poly.pdbx_strand_id
1 'polypeptide(L)'
;MTARPWTDDLPKCKNTCVASYFSRLGGGNTNTTDDYLCFYCQTEDNLSLYGVFEPHNGMDAARFIMQRMAAEILFPPPSSTNTDEEIRERLRNAFISVEKAYIENYDGLIAERTSLQYQLQTINETQASPSHAILARLKEIDTALSGGAGVVLALVRAGAGGGGALFVAHVGDTRALLGRTDDNSVLRVVQLTVDHSLHNEDELLRLSQLGLDVNKLRNAQYLGNQTGTRCLGNYLVKGLYKAFPNISAASSEPVIAAPEIHGPIMLDESCRFLVLVSSGVYKRIQEAKGSYEQTNKMLSQIIVENFRKHSNFKLVSQFVLEEIEEEFVSYCVKNNLSPKPNTHMSLLIRNFNFLPTNDDNEPPSQSVTKNASVRFNPIVQSKSNTLLNEIDSEIYSSGTNEIETNDSNIDTNRSMESSSDTDPVAKQFDRNKRIKAYVDFSCYYENVAKARKNGTLPDFIN
;
A
#
# COMPACT_ATOMS: atom_id res chain seq x y z
N MET A 1 -27.88 12.89 -12.20
CA MET A 1 -26.82 12.46 -13.14
C MET A 1 -25.51 12.61 -12.41
N THR A 2 -24.91 11.51 -11.96
CA THR A 2 -23.51 11.52 -11.51
C THR A 2 -22.66 11.84 -12.73
N ALA A 3 -21.93 12.95 -12.69
CA ALA A 3 -21.05 13.34 -13.77
C ALA A 3 -19.99 12.23 -13.97
N ARG A 4 -19.73 11.86 -15.23
CA ARG A 4 -18.66 10.94 -15.60
C ARG A 4 -17.33 11.45 -15.02
N PRO A 5 -16.50 10.62 -14.37
CA PRO A 5 -15.21 11.04 -13.84
C PRO A 5 -14.31 11.59 -14.96
N TRP A 6 -13.65 12.71 -14.74
CA TRP A 6 -12.71 13.29 -15.72
C TRP A 6 -11.51 12.36 -16.01
N THR A 7 -11.18 11.48 -15.07
CA THR A 7 -10.13 10.46 -15.21
C THR A 7 -10.40 9.44 -16.32
N ASP A 8 -11.65 9.35 -16.79
CA ASP A 8 -12.01 8.50 -17.91
C ASP A 8 -11.49 9.02 -19.25
N ASP A 9 -11.29 10.33 -19.34
CA ASP A 9 -10.80 11.00 -20.56
C ASP A 9 -9.26 11.01 -20.64
N LEU A 10 -8.57 10.49 -19.63
CA LEU A 10 -7.12 10.31 -19.66
C LEU A 10 -6.69 9.29 -20.73
N PRO A 11 -5.58 9.52 -21.45
CA PRO A 11 -5.06 8.56 -22.44
C PRO A 11 -4.75 7.21 -21.80
N LYS A 12 -5.41 6.16 -22.25
CA LYS A 12 -5.34 4.83 -21.62
C LYS A 12 -4.08 4.07 -22.06
N CYS A 13 -3.39 3.45 -21.10
CA CYS A 13 -2.26 2.57 -21.40
C CYS A 13 -2.76 1.29 -22.12
N LYS A 14 -2.27 1.04 -23.35
CA LYS A 14 -2.70 -0.10 -24.18
C LYS A 14 -2.46 -1.46 -23.53
N ASN A 15 -1.34 -1.61 -22.83
CA ASN A 15 -0.88 -2.86 -22.23
C ASN A 15 -1.41 -3.08 -20.80
N THR A 16 -2.58 -2.52 -20.50
CA THR A 16 -3.28 -2.69 -19.22
C THR A 16 -4.69 -3.25 -19.44
N CYS A 17 -5.12 -4.19 -18.60
CA CYS A 17 -6.52 -4.59 -18.47
C CYS A 17 -7.01 -4.34 -17.04
N VAL A 18 -8.30 -4.04 -16.91
CA VAL A 18 -8.93 -3.62 -15.65
C VAL A 18 -10.32 -4.22 -15.56
N ALA A 19 -10.67 -4.73 -14.40
CA ALA A 19 -12.05 -5.02 -14.02
C ALA A 19 -12.29 -4.48 -12.61
N SER A 20 -13.44 -3.83 -12.39
CA SER A 20 -13.82 -3.27 -11.11
C SER A 20 -15.33 -3.30 -10.96
N TYR A 21 -15.83 -3.90 -9.90
CA TYR A 21 -17.26 -3.96 -9.62
C TYR A 21 -17.54 -4.26 -8.14
N PHE A 22 -18.80 -4.13 -7.73
CA PHE A 22 -19.29 -4.63 -6.46
C PHE A 22 -19.87 -6.02 -6.64
N SER A 23 -19.39 -6.97 -5.84
CA SER A 23 -19.90 -8.34 -5.82
C SER A 23 -21.42 -8.31 -5.67
N ARG A 24 -22.11 -9.01 -6.58
CA ARG A 24 -23.58 -9.06 -6.64
C ARG A 24 -24.17 -9.94 -5.54
N LEU A 25 -23.31 -10.58 -4.76
CA LEU A 25 -23.65 -11.52 -3.69
C LEU A 25 -24.10 -10.77 -2.43
N GLY A 26 -25.04 -11.34 -1.69
CA GLY A 26 -25.51 -10.81 -0.40
C GLY A 26 -26.70 -9.83 -0.47
N GLY A 27 -27.37 -9.71 -1.63
CA GLY A 27 -28.59 -8.90 -1.76
C GLY A 27 -28.36 -7.40 -1.96
N GLY A 28 -27.16 -7.02 -2.42
CA GLY A 28 -26.84 -5.65 -2.83
C GLY A 28 -27.69 -5.18 -4.02
N ASN A 29 -27.90 -3.86 -4.12
CA ASN A 29 -28.72 -3.24 -5.16
C ASN A 29 -28.08 -3.47 -6.54
N THR A 30 -28.81 -4.06 -7.49
CA THR A 30 -28.33 -4.36 -8.86
C THR A 30 -28.10 -3.12 -9.73
N ASN A 31 -28.34 -1.93 -9.17
CA ASN A 31 -28.29 -0.64 -9.86
C ASN A 31 -26.99 0.13 -9.64
N THR A 32 -25.94 -0.49 -9.10
CA THR A 32 -24.62 0.14 -9.08
C THR A 32 -24.10 0.20 -10.51
N THR A 33 -24.24 1.37 -11.12
CA THR A 33 -23.38 1.85 -12.22
C THR A 33 -21.96 1.36 -12.00
N ASP A 34 -21.25 1.02 -13.08
CA ASP A 34 -19.84 0.62 -13.08
C ASP A 34 -18.98 1.74 -12.45
N ASP A 35 -18.98 1.81 -11.12
CA ASP A 35 -18.25 2.80 -10.34
C ASP A 35 -16.81 2.30 -10.26
N TYR A 36 -16.08 2.53 -11.34
CA TYR A 36 -14.65 2.22 -11.45
C TYR A 36 -13.87 3.05 -10.43
N LEU A 37 -13.56 2.45 -9.27
CA LEU A 37 -12.64 3.02 -8.28
C LEU A 37 -11.19 2.67 -8.63
N CYS A 38 -10.85 2.90 -9.88
CA CYS A 38 -9.52 2.70 -10.43
C CYS A 38 -9.32 3.65 -11.60
N PHE A 39 -8.08 4.07 -11.80
CA PHE A 39 -7.70 4.76 -13.02
C PHE A 39 -6.37 4.25 -13.53
N TYR A 40 -6.16 4.43 -14.82
CA TYR A 40 -4.89 4.14 -15.47
C TYR A 40 -4.72 5.06 -16.67
N CYS A 41 -3.51 5.55 -16.85
CA CYS A 41 -3.16 6.39 -17.98
C CYS A 41 -1.70 6.23 -18.39
N GLN A 42 -1.39 6.74 -19.57
CA GLN A 42 -0.04 6.90 -20.08
C GLN A 42 0.10 8.33 -20.59
N THR A 43 1.09 9.07 -20.07
CA THR A 43 1.42 10.42 -20.51
C THR A 43 2.28 10.39 -21.78
N GLU A 44 2.44 11.55 -22.42
CA GLU A 44 3.28 11.71 -23.61
C GLU A 44 4.76 11.37 -23.35
N ASP A 45 5.24 11.60 -22.12
CA ASP A 45 6.63 11.29 -21.69
C ASP A 45 6.86 9.80 -21.35
N ASN A 46 6.01 8.88 -21.86
CA ASN A 46 6.05 7.45 -21.56
C ASN A 46 5.97 7.09 -20.06
N LEU A 47 5.40 7.97 -19.25
CA LEU A 47 5.08 7.69 -17.87
C LEU A 47 3.69 7.09 -17.79
N SER A 48 3.57 5.93 -17.16
CA SER A 48 2.29 5.29 -16.93
C SER A 48 1.93 5.31 -15.46
N LEU A 49 0.72 5.75 -15.15
CA LEU A 49 0.20 5.81 -13.79
C LEU A 49 -1.01 4.89 -13.66
N TYR A 50 -1.04 4.12 -12.58
CA TYR A 50 -2.08 3.15 -12.26
C TYR A 50 -2.53 3.35 -10.82
N GLY A 51 -3.82 3.24 -10.55
CA GLY A 51 -4.37 3.35 -9.20
C GLY A 51 -5.57 2.46 -8.99
N VAL A 52 -5.64 1.81 -7.83
CA VAL A 52 -6.79 1.05 -7.33
C VAL A 52 -7.16 1.60 -5.95
N PHE A 53 -8.45 1.89 -5.75
CA PHE A 53 -8.99 2.55 -4.57
C PHE A 53 -10.04 1.64 -3.93
N GLU A 54 -9.77 1.14 -2.73
CA GLU A 54 -10.69 0.33 -1.96
C GLU A 54 -11.57 1.23 -1.08
N PRO A 55 -12.89 1.29 -1.30
CA PRO A 55 -13.76 2.18 -0.55
C PRO A 55 -14.04 1.66 0.86
N HIS A 56 -14.01 2.55 1.84
CA HIS A 56 -14.41 2.28 3.21
C HIS A 56 -15.66 3.10 3.54
N ASN A 57 -16.71 2.45 4.07
CA ASN A 57 -17.92 3.08 4.61
C ASN A 57 -18.60 4.12 3.69
N GLY A 58 -18.48 3.96 2.37
CA GLY A 58 -19.12 4.84 1.39
C GLY A 58 -18.29 5.02 0.13
N MET A 59 -18.95 5.40 -0.96
CA MET A 59 -18.33 5.55 -2.29
C MET A 59 -17.86 6.96 -2.58
N ASP A 60 -18.54 7.97 -2.04
CA ASP A 60 -18.31 9.35 -2.43
C ASP A 60 -16.92 9.83 -2.03
N ALA A 61 -16.47 9.45 -0.83
CA ALA A 61 -15.11 9.72 -0.37
C ALA A 61 -14.06 9.05 -1.27
N ALA A 62 -14.23 7.76 -1.61
CA ALA A 62 -13.31 7.05 -2.48
C ALA A 62 -13.24 7.64 -3.89
N ARG A 63 -14.39 8.06 -4.45
CA ARG A 63 -14.47 8.72 -5.76
C ARG A 63 -13.82 10.11 -5.76
N PHE A 64 -13.99 10.87 -4.67
CA PHE A 64 -13.30 12.14 -4.48
C PHE A 64 -11.78 11.94 -4.39
N ILE A 65 -11.34 11.00 -3.54
CA ILE A 65 -9.93 10.65 -3.34
C ILE A 65 -9.29 10.23 -4.66
N MET A 66 -9.95 9.37 -5.44
CA MET A 66 -9.44 8.91 -6.74
C MET A 66 -9.20 10.06 -7.72
N GLN A 67 -10.22 10.92 -7.90
CA GLN A 67 -10.13 12.05 -8.82
C GLN A 67 -9.09 13.07 -8.36
N ARG A 68 -9.01 13.36 -7.06
CA ARG A 68 -8.03 14.29 -6.53
C ARG A 68 -6.61 13.72 -6.64
N MET A 69 -6.41 12.44 -6.32
CA MET A 69 -5.12 11.77 -6.43
C MET A 69 -4.58 11.80 -7.86
N ALA A 70 -5.43 11.51 -8.85
CA ALA A 70 -5.04 11.62 -10.25
C ALA A 70 -4.59 13.04 -10.59
N ALA A 71 -5.30 14.07 -10.12
CA ALA A 71 -4.96 15.46 -10.39
C ALA A 71 -3.62 15.89 -9.76
N GLU A 72 -3.38 15.54 -8.50
CA GLU A 72 -2.14 15.90 -7.77
C GLU A 72 -0.88 15.30 -8.40
N ILE A 73 -0.99 14.13 -9.02
CA ILE A 73 0.17 13.46 -9.63
C ILE A 73 0.37 13.92 -11.09
N LEU A 74 -0.72 14.13 -11.82
CA LEU A 74 -0.71 14.38 -13.27
C LEU A 74 -0.68 15.86 -13.66
N PHE A 75 -0.90 16.81 -12.74
CA PHE A 75 -0.94 18.24 -13.07
C PHE A 75 -0.01 19.08 -12.18
N PRO A 76 1.14 19.56 -12.72
CA PRO A 76 1.71 19.21 -14.02
C PRO A 76 2.18 17.75 -14.05
N PRO A 77 2.22 17.08 -15.23
CA PRO A 77 2.63 15.67 -15.29
C PRO A 77 4.09 15.50 -14.87
N PRO A 78 4.49 14.31 -14.40
CA PRO A 78 5.88 14.08 -14.04
C PRO A 78 6.70 14.02 -15.34
N SER A 79 7.82 14.73 -15.34
CA SER A 79 8.74 14.77 -16.46
C SER A 79 9.67 13.57 -16.43
N SER A 80 10.14 13.14 -17.60
CA SER A 80 11.19 12.12 -17.73
C SER A 80 12.52 12.52 -17.06
N THR A 81 12.74 13.83 -16.83
CA THR A 81 13.93 14.35 -16.13
C THR A 81 13.82 14.32 -14.61
N ASN A 82 12.63 14.03 -14.06
CA ASN A 82 12.46 14.02 -12.61
C ASN A 82 13.34 12.94 -11.97
N THR A 83 14.03 13.33 -10.90
CA THR A 83 14.86 12.40 -10.12
C THR A 83 13.98 11.41 -9.34
N ASP A 84 14.58 10.32 -8.89
CA ASP A 84 13.86 9.32 -8.10
C ASP A 84 13.35 9.89 -6.77
N GLU A 85 14.09 10.83 -6.17
CA GLU A 85 13.63 11.56 -4.97
C GLU A 85 12.46 12.48 -5.29
N GLU A 86 12.50 13.21 -6.40
CA GLU A 86 11.39 14.08 -6.81
C GLU A 86 10.11 13.29 -7.08
N ILE A 87 10.21 12.07 -7.63
CA ILE A 87 9.06 11.19 -7.80
C ILE A 87 8.53 10.72 -6.44
N ARG A 88 9.41 10.29 -5.54
CA ARG A 88 9.02 9.88 -4.18
C ARG A 88 8.35 11.02 -3.42
N GLU A 89 8.90 12.22 -3.51
CA GLU A 89 8.35 13.41 -2.87
C GLU A 89 7.03 13.86 -3.51
N ARG A 90 6.89 13.75 -4.83
CA ARG A 90 5.62 14.00 -5.51
C ARG A 90 4.53 13.02 -5.03
N LEU A 91 4.84 11.72 -4.95
CA LEU A 91 3.90 10.72 -4.45
C LEU A 91 3.52 11.04 -3.00
N ARG A 92 4.48 11.35 -2.13
CA ARG A 92 4.23 11.74 -0.73
C ARG A 92 3.30 12.95 -0.63
N ASN A 93 3.62 14.01 -1.37
CA ASN A 93 2.85 15.25 -1.37
C ASN A 93 1.44 15.07 -1.94
N ALA A 94 1.24 14.18 -2.91
CA ALA A 94 -0.09 13.86 -3.41
C ALA A 94 -0.99 13.28 -2.30
N PHE A 95 -0.50 12.34 -1.48
CA PHE A 95 -1.28 11.81 -0.35
C PHE A 95 -1.61 12.89 0.69
N ILE A 96 -0.63 13.74 1.04
CA ILE A 96 -0.83 14.85 1.99
C ILE A 96 -1.88 15.83 1.46
N SER A 97 -1.76 16.22 0.18
CA SER A 97 -2.65 17.16 -0.47
C SER A 97 -4.08 16.62 -0.60
N VAL A 98 -4.24 15.34 -0.97
CA VAL A 98 -5.55 14.67 -1.05
C VAL A 98 -6.22 14.57 0.31
N GLU A 99 -5.48 14.20 1.36
CA GLU A 99 -6.04 14.14 2.72
C GLU A 99 -6.51 15.52 3.19
N LYS A 100 -5.70 16.56 2.96
CA LYS A 100 -6.08 17.93 3.29
C LYS A 100 -7.33 18.37 2.52
N ALA A 101 -7.37 18.11 1.22
CA ALA A 101 -8.51 18.44 0.36
C ALA A 101 -9.79 17.69 0.80
N TYR A 102 -9.66 16.46 1.31
CA TYR A 102 -10.79 15.75 1.91
C TYR A 102 -11.30 16.49 3.15
N ILE A 103 -10.44 16.88 4.08
CA ILE A 103 -10.86 17.62 5.28
C ILE A 103 -11.55 18.94 4.90
N GLU A 104 -10.97 19.69 3.95
CA GLU A 104 -11.55 20.93 3.44
C GLU A 104 -12.93 20.70 2.79
N ASN A 105 -13.10 19.62 2.03
CA ASN A 105 -14.38 19.28 1.39
C ASN A 105 -15.49 18.92 2.39
N TYR A 106 -15.12 18.41 3.58
CA TYR A 106 -16.07 18.00 4.62
C TYR A 106 -16.12 18.98 5.81
N ASP A 107 -15.41 20.11 5.76
CA ASP A 107 -15.29 21.08 6.85
C ASP A 107 -16.64 21.58 7.37
N GLY A 108 -17.58 21.87 6.47
CA GLY A 108 -18.94 22.28 6.84
C GLY A 108 -19.69 21.23 7.67
N LEU A 109 -19.52 19.94 7.36
CA LEU A 109 -20.12 18.84 8.11
C LEU A 109 -19.44 18.66 9.47
N ILE A 110 -18.12 18.85 9.56
CA ILE A 110 -17.36 18.81 10.81
C ILE A 110 -17.83 19.94 11.75
N ALA A 111 -18.01 21.15 11.23
CA ALA A 111 -18.53 22.29 11.97
C ALA A 111 -19.98 22.06 12.45
N GLU A 112 -20.87 21.60 11.56
CA GLU A 112 -22.25 21.28 11.89
C GLU A 112 -22.33 20.22 13.00
N ARG A 113 -21.56 19.14 12.87
CA ARG A 113 -21.48 18.07 13.87
C ARG A 113 -21.06 18.61 15.24
N THR A 114 -20.03 19.44 15.28
CA THR A 114 -19.51 20.03 16.52
C THR A 114 -20.58 20.90 17.20
N SER A 115 -21.29 21.71 16.43
CA SER A 115 -22.42 22.51 16.92
C SER A 115 -23.54 21.65 17.48
N LEU A 116 -23.98 20.62 16.74
CA LEU A 116 -25.04 19.71 17.17
C LEU A 116 -24.65 18.93 18.45
N GLN A 117 -23.37 18.54 18.57
CA GLN A 117 -22.88 17.84 19.75
C GLN A 117 -22.86 18.75 20.99
N TYR A 118 -22.51 20.03 20.83
CA TYR A 118 -22.63 21.02 21.92
C TYR A 118 -24.09 21.23 22.33
N GLN A 119 -24.99 21.39 21.36
CA GLN A 119 -26.43 21.53 21.64
C GLN A 119 -26.97 20.32 22.41
N LEU A 120 -26.58 19.11 22.03
CA LEU A 120 -27.01 17.88 22.72
C LEU A 120 -26.58 17.86 24.20
N GLN A 121 -25.40 18.39 24.52
CA GLN A 121 -24.92 18.49 25.91
C GLN A 121 -25.69 19.53 26.74
N THR A 122 -26.30 20.53 26.09
CA THR A 122 -27.07 21.59 26.76
C THR A 122 -28.56 21.28 26.95
N ILE A 123 -29.08 20.24 26.29
CA ILE A 123 -30.48 19.83 26.42
C ILE A 123 -30.65 19.06 27.74
N ASN A 124 -31.43 19.63 28.66
CA ASN A 124 -31.86 18.94 29.88
C ASN A 124 -32.70 17.70 29.53
N GLU A 125 -32.53 16.60 30.28
CA GLU A 125 -33.15 15.27 30.11
C GLU A 125 -34.68 15.25 29.98
N THR A 126 -35.37 16.37 30.23
CA THR A 126 -36.83 16.50 30.25
C THR A 126 -37.49 16.81 28.90
N GLN A 127 -36.72 17.06 27.82
CA GLN A 127 -37.26 17.33 26.47
C GLN A 127 -36.81 16.24 25.46
N ALA A 128 -37.56 15.15 25.36
CA ALA A 128 -37.20 13.98 24.53
C ALA A 128 -37.39 14.17 23.01
N SER A 129 -38.19 15.14 22.57
CA SER A 129 -38.52 15.30 21.14
C SER A 129 -37.44 16.01 20.30
N PRO A 130 -36.80 17.12 20.77
CA PRO A 130 -35.73 17.80 20.02
C PRO A 130 -34.44 16.97 19.90
N SER A 131 -34.16 16.10 20.87
CA SER A 131 -32.96 15.26 20.89
C SER A 131 -32.96 14.21 19.78
N HIS A 132 -34.12 13.66 19.40
CA HIS A 132 -34.19 12.63 18.37
C HIS A 132 -33.78 13.16 16.98
N ALA A 133 -34.21 14.37 16.61
CA ALA A 133 -33.83 14.99 15.34
C ALA A 133 -32.33 15.30 15.27
N ILE A 134 -31.76 15.81 16.38
CA ILE A 134 -30.32 16.07 16.49
C ILE A 134 -29.51 14.77 16.35
N LEU A 135 -29.94 13.70 17.03
CA LEU A 135 -29.27 12.39 16.95
C LEU A 135 -29.36 11.79 15.55
N ALA A 136 -30.51 11.91 14.88
CA ALA A 136 -30.67 11.47 13.50
C ALA A 136 -29.72 12.23 12.57
N ARG A 137 -29.63 13.55 12.70
CA ARG A 137 -28.72 14.38 11.90
C ARG A 137 -27.25 14.07 12.18
N LEU A 138 -26.87 13.90 13.44
CA LEU A 138 -25.51 13.48 13.82
C LEU A 138 -25.15 12.14 13.17
N LYS A 139 -26.08 11.18 13.14
CA LYS A 139 -25.86 9.88 12.49
C LYS A 139 -25.64 10.01 10.98
N GLU A 140 -26.38 10.88 10.30
CA GLU A 140 -26.18 11.18 8.87
C GLU A 140 -24.79 11.75 8.63
N ILE A 141 -24.38 12.73 9.45
CA ILE A 141 -23.06 13.35 9.35
C ILE A 141 -21.95 12.34 9.64
N ASP A 142 -22.08 11.54 10.70
CA ASP A 142 -21.12 10.48 11.04
C ASP A 142 -20.99 9.47 9.89
N THR A 143 -22.10 9.12 9.24
CA THR A 143 -22.07 8.23 8.05
C THR A 143 -21.26 8.86 6.93
N ALA A 144 -21.46 10.15 6.62
CA ALA A 144 -20.69 10.85 5.59
C ALA A 144 -19.19 10.97 5.95
N LEU A 145 -18.87 11.29 7.21
CA LEU A 145 -17.50 11.45 7.70
C LEU A 145 -16.75 10.11 7.90
N SER A 146 -17.47 8.99 7.94
CA SER A 146 -16.89 7.66 8.03
C SER A 146 -16.27 7.17 6.71
N GLY A 147 -16.62 7.83 5.59
CA GLY A 147 -16.18 7.45 4.25
C GLY A 147 -14.69 7.71 4.03
N GLY A 148 -13.97 6.73 3.50
CA GLY A 148 -12.55 6.82 3.17
C GLY A 148 -12.13 5.82 2.11
N ALA A 149 -10.82 5.68 1.89
CA ALA A 149 -10.28 4.66 0.98
C ALA A 149 -8.90 4.15 1.37
N GLY A 150 -8.68 2.84 1.18
CA GLY A 150 -7.36 2.26 0.95
C GLY A 150 -6.93 2.54 -0.49
N VAL A 151 -5.65 2.81 -0.73
CA VAL A 151 -5.15 3.23 -2.04
C VAL A 151 -3.84 2.54 -2.34
N VAL A 152 -3.71 1.97 -3.54
CA VAL A 152 -2.42 1.55 -4.10
C VAL A 152 -2.22 2.23 -5.45
N LEU A 153 -1.05 2.84 -5.62
CA LEU A 153 -0.62 3.49 -6.85
C LEU A 153 0.65 2.82 -7.37
N ALA A 154 0.76 2.72 -8.68
CA ALA A 154 1.99 2.36 -9.35
C ALA A 154 2.31 3.38 -10.45
N LEU A 155 3.53 3.92 -10.42
CA LEU A 155 4.07 4.82 -11.42
C LEU A 155 5.22 4.10 -12.13
N VAL A 156 5.07 3.90 -13.43
CA VAL A 156 6.08 3.29 -14.29
C VAL A 156 6.67 4.37 -15.17
N ARG A 157 7.96 4.64 -14.98
CA ARG A 157 8.76 5.50 -15.86
C ARG A 157 9.51 4.60 -16.85
N ALA A 158 9.17 4.66 -18.12
CA ALA A 158 9.97 4.00 -19.15
C ALA A 158 11.35 4.66 -19.23
N GLY A 159 12.41 3.87 -19.22
CA GLY A 159 13.77 4.35 -19.43
C GLY A 159 14.18 4.24 -20.91
N ALA A 160 15.24 4.95 -21.28
CA ALA A 160 15.87 4.78 -22.58
C ALA A 160 16.58 3.41 -22.65
N GLY A 161 16.35 2.65 -23.72
CA GLY A 161 17.05 1.37 -23.95
C GLY A 161 16.40 0.11 -23.34
N GLY A 162 15.09 0.13 -23.05
CA GLY A 162 14.33 -1.07 -22.67
C GLY A 162 14.22 -1.35 -21.16
N GLY A 163 14.99 -0.65 -20.32
CA GLY A 163 14.83 -0.65 -18.87
C GLY A 163 13.80 0.38 -18.40
N GLY A 164 13.16 0.16 -17.25
CA GLY A 164 12.23 1.12 -16.65
C GLY A 164 12.35 1.20 -15.13
N ALA A 165 11.72 2.19 -14.50
CA ALA A 165 11.63 2.30 -13.05
C ALA A 165 10.16 2.25 -12.61
N LEU A 166 9.87 1.40 -11.62
CA LEU A 166 8.57 1.29 -10.98
C LEU A 166 8.63 1.87 -9.57
N PHE A 167 7.70 2.77 -9.25
CA PHE A 167 7.44 3.27 -7.91
C PHE A 167 6.05 2.80 -7.49
N VAL A 168 5.93 2.37 -6.24
CA VAL A 168 4.65 1.96 -5.64
C VAL A 168 4.40 2.78 -4.40
N ALA A 169 3.22 3.38 -4.26
CA ALA A 169 2.83 4.10 -3.06
C ALA A 169 1.46 3.61 -2.59
N HIS A 170 1.29 3.32 -1.30
CA HIS A 170 0.01 2.82 -0.80
C HIS A 170 -0.32 3.20 0.65
N VAL A 171 -1.62 3.14 0.97
CA VAL A 171 -2.20 3.17 2.32
C VAL A 171 -3.32 2.13 2.40
N GLY A 172 -3.48 1.49 3.56
CA GLY A 172 -4.45 0.40 3.73
C GLY A 172 -3.90 -0.96 3.28
N ASP A 173 -4.81 -1.87 2.92
CA ASP A 173 -4.55 -3.28 2.62
C ASP A 173 -4.72 -3.63 1.13
N THR A 174 -4.77 -2.65 0.24
CA THR A 174 -4.62 -2.88 -1.19
C THR A 174 -3.21 -3.37 -1.52
N ARG A 175 -3.06 -4.25 -2.52
CA ARG A 175 -1.78 -4.90 -2.82
C ARG A 175 -1.26 -4.58 -4.21
N ALA A 176 0.06 -4.47 -4.33
CA ALA A 176 0.76 -4.53 -5.62
C ALA A 176 1.64 -5.79 -5.68
N LEU A 177 1.50 -6.58 -6.75
CA LEU A 177 2.29 -7.80 -6.99
C LEU A 177 3.07 -7.67 -8.28
N LEU A 178 4.34 -8.06 -8.27
CA LEU A 178 5.19 -8.11 -9.48
C LEU A 178 5.54 -9.56 -9.80
N GLY A 179 5.11 -10.02 -10.97
CA GLY A 179 5.52 -11.30 -11.54
C GLY A 179 6.82 -11.15 -12.33
N ARG A 180 7.87 -11.88 -11.95
CA ARG A 180 9.15 -11.97 -12.67
C ARG A 180 9.49 -13.42 -12.96
N THR A 181 10.23 -13.70 -14.02
CA THR A 181 10.81 -15.03 -14.23
C THR A 181 12.24 -15.06 -13.76
N ASP A 182 12.65 -16.12 -13.06
CA ASP A 182 14.06 -16.38 -12.81
C ASP A 182 14.78 -16.95 -14.04
N ASP A 183 16.08 -17.21 -13.92
CA ASP A 183 16.93 -17.77 -14.99
C ASP A 183 16.43 -19.12 -15.51
N ASN A 184 15.69 -19.87 -14.68
CA ASN A 184 15.07 -21.15 -15.05
C ASN A 184 13.70 -20.96 -15.72
N SER A 185 13.34 -19.72 -16.06
CA SER A 185 12.03 -19.34 -16.59
C SER A 185 10.86 -19.71 -15.67
N VAL A 186 11.11 -19.80 -14.36
CA VAL A 186 10.09 -20.03 -13.36
C VAL A 186 9.52 -18.68 -12.91
N LEU A 187 8.21 -18.52 -13.01
CA LEU A 187 7.55 -17.30 -12.53
C LEU A 187 7.65 -17.24 -11.00
N ARG A 188 8.19 -16.15 -10.46
CA ARG A 188 8.16 -15.76 -9.05
C ARG A 188 7.27 -14.53 -8.89
N VAL A 189 6.55 -14.47 -7.77
CA VAL A 189 5.62 -13.37 -7.48
C VAL A 189 6.08 -12.69 -6.21
N VAL A 190 6.37 -11.40 -6.31
CA VAL A 190 6.80 -10.59 -5.17
C VAL A 190 5.68 -9.61 -4.81
N GLN A 191 5.24 -9.64 -3.55
CA GLN A 191 4.36 -8.58 -3.05
C GLN A 191 5.21 -7.33 -2.77
N LEU A 192 4.90 -6.23 -3.44
CA LEU A 192 5.65 -4.99 -3.35
C LEU A 192 5.22 -4.12 -2.16
N THR A 193 3.96 -4.22 -1.74
CA THR A 193 3.33 -3.48 -0.64
C THR A 193 3.33 -4.29 0.65
N VAL A 194 3.14 -3.65 1.81
CA VAL A 194 2.91 -4.34 3.08
C VAL A 194 1.50 -4.02 3.59
N ASP A 195 0.74 -5.02 4.03
CA ASP A 195 -0.65 -4.75 4.46
C ASP A 195 -0.66 -3.87 5.73
N HIS A 196 -1.28 -2.69 5.67
CA HIS A 196 -1.50 -1.85 6.85
C HIS A 196 -2.69 -2.36 7.67
N SER A 197 -2.46 -3.40 8.47
CA SER A 197 -3.49 -4.08 9.25
C SER A 197 -3.01 -4.42 10.67
N LEU A 198 -3.92 -4.92 11.51
CA LEU A 198 -3.61 -5.39 12.86
C LEU A 198 -2.80 -6.70 12.90
N HIS A 199 -2.55 -7.33 11.75
CA HIS A 199 -1.64 -8.48 11.63
C HIS A 199 -0.19 -8.07 11.32
N ASN A 200 0.04 -6.79 11.05
CA ASN A 200 1.36 -6.26 10.76
C ASN A 200 2.02 -5.81 12.08
N GLU A 201 3.16 -6.44 12.41
CA GLU A 201 3.90 -6.18 13.64
C GLU A 201 4.40 -4.74 13.75
N ASP A 202 4.79 -4.11 12.64
CA ASP A 202 5.26 -2.73 12.66
C ASP A 202 4.12 -1.74 12.89
N GLU A 203 2.93 -2.03 12.36
CA GLU A 203 1.73 -1.22 12.66
C GLU A 203 1.26 -1.43 14.10
N LEU A 204 1.34 -2.66 14.64
CA LEU A 204 1.06 -2.91 16.05
C LEU A 204 2.06 -2.17 16.96
N LEU A 205 3.35 -2.17 16.61
CA LEU A 205 4.37 -1.42 17.34
C LEU A 205 4.08 0.09 17.29
N ARG A 206 3.74 0.63 16.11
CA ARG A 206 3.32 2.04 15.97
C ARG A 206 2.13 2.37 16.85
N LEU A 207 1.09 1.53 16.85
CA LEU A 207 -0.10 1.72 17.69
C LEU A 207 0.24 1.60 19.20
N SER A 208 1.18 0.72 19.56
CA SER A 208 1.69 0.61 20.93
C SER A 208 2.36 1.88 21.42
N GLN A 209 3.16 2.53 20.56
CA GLN A 209 3.82 3.80 20.86
C GLN A 209 2.81 4.94 21.08
N LEU A 210 1.59 4.81 20.54
CA LEU A 210 0.48 5.72 20.83
C LEU A 210 -0.22 5.43 22.16
N GLY A 211 0.17 4.39 22.88
CA GLY A 211 -0.45 3.98 24.15
C GLY A 211 -1.64 3.03 23.99
N LEU A 212 -1.80 2.40 22.81
CA LEU A 212 -2.84 1.38 22.62
C LEU A 212 -2.34 0.00 23.07
N ASP A 213 -3.28 -0.79 23.60
CA ASP A 213 -3.02 -2.14 24.09
C ASP A 213 -2.99 -3.14 22.91
N VAL A 214 -1.77 -3.52 22.52
CA VAL A 214 -1.51 -4.45 21.41
C VAL A 214 -2.20 -5.81 21.63
N ASN A 215 -2.30 -6.31 22.86
CA ASN A 215 -2.91 -7.62 23.12
C ASN A 215 -4.41 -7.60 22.85
N LYS A 216 -5.08 -6.48 23.12
CA LYS A 216 -6.48 -6.27 22.74
C LYS A 216 -6.62 -6.10 21.24
N LEU A 217 -5.71 -5.36 20.61
CA LEU A 217 -5.75 -5.09 19.17
C LEU A 217 -5.50 -6.34 18.31
N ARG A 218 -4.60 -7.26 18.73
CA ARG A 218 -4.37 -8.53 18.03
C ARG A 218 -5.62 -9.39 17.89
N ASN A 219 -6.52 -9.29 18.87
CA ASN A 219 -7.79 -10.03 18.88
C ASN A 219 -8.94 -9.19 18.30
N ALA A 220 -8.68 -7.92 17.93
CA ALA A 220 -9.69 -7.04 17.37
C ALA A 220 -9.76 -7.22 15.85
N GLN A 221 -10.97 -7.28 15.32
CA GLN A 221 -11.20 -7.26 13.88
C GLN A 221 -11.14 -5.84 13.31
N TYR A 222 -11.48 -4.83 14.13
CA TYR A 222 -11.63 -3.45 13.69
C TYR A 222 -10.83 -2.49 14.58
N LEU A 223 -10.19 -1.52 13.93
CA LEU A 223 -9.62 -0.31 14.53
C LEU A 223 -10.62 0.83 14.30
N GLY A 224 -11.36 1.21 15.35
CA GLY A 224 -12.53 2.08 15.22
C GLY A 224 -13.63 1.43 14.35
N ASN A 225 -13.86 1.97 13.15
CA ASN A 225 -14.88 1.53 12.20
C ASN A 225 -14.32 0.87 10.92
N GLN A 226 -13.03 0.51 10.89
CA GLN A 226 -12.39 -0.09 9.72
C GLN A 226 -11.37 -1.17 10.10
N THR A 227 -10.93 -1.97 9.12
CA THR A 227 -9.98 -3.09 9.34
C THR A 227 -8.52 -2.68 9.16
N GLY A 228 -8.26 -1.63 8.37
CA GLY A 228 -6.92 -1.11 8.13
C GLY A 228 -6.45 -0.10 9.18
N THR A 229 -5.15 0.02 9.32
CA THR A 229 -4.49 0.96 10.25
C THR A 229 -4.07 2.28 9.57
N ARG A 230 -4.16 2.34 8.24
CA ARG A 230 -3.93 3.54 7.42
C ARG A 230 -4.99 3.66 6.33
N CYS A 231 -5.45 4.87 6.04
CA CYS A 231 -6.36 5.16 4.93
C CYS A 231 -6.36 6.66 4.61
N LEU A 232 -6.85 7.03 3.43
CA LEU A 232 -7.26 8.41 3.12
C LEU A 232 -8.72 8.63 3.54
N GLY A 233 -9.05 9.84 4.01
CA GLY A 233 -10.39 10.18 4.51
C GLY A 233 -10.76 9.47 5.82
N ASN A 234 -12.03 9.18 6.05
CA ASN A 234 -12.55 8.60 7.31
C ASN A 234 -12.15 9.45 8.53
N TYR A 235 -12.70 10.66 8.61
CA TYR A 235 -12.42 11.61 9.67
C TYR A 235 -12.75 11.06 11.07
N LEU A 236 -13.70 10.11 11.16
CA LEU A 236 -14.12 9.51 12.42
C LEU A 236 -12.97 8.84 13.19
N VAL A 237 -12.09 8.10 12.51
CA VAL A 237 -10.95 7.41 13.14
C VAL A 237 -9.67 8.24 13.19
N LYS A 238 -9.76 9.47 12.67
CA LYS A 238 -8.71 10.51 12.69
C LYS A 238 -9.13 11.59 13.67
N GLY A 239 -9.64 12.74 13.24
CA GLY A 239 -9.99 13.86 14.12
C GLY A 239 -10.99 13.54 15.24
N LEU A 240 -11.80 12.47 15.13
CA LEU A 240 -12.80 12.08 16.15
C LEU A 240 -12.52 10.72 16.82
N TYR A 241 -11.30 10.21 16.70
CA TYR A 241 -10.91 8.89 17.23
C TYR A 241 -11.22 8.69 18.73
N LYS A 242 -11.25 9.77 19.51
CA LYS A 242 -11.60 9.76 20.93
C LYS A 242 -13.02 9.24 21.22
N ALA A 243 -13.91 9.27 20.23
CA ALA A 243 -15.26 8.71 20.36
C ALA A 243 -15.30 7.17 20.33
N PHE A 244 -14.22 6.51 19.91
CA PHE A 244 -14.15 5.05 19.78
C PHE A 244 -13.44 4.42 20.99
N PRO A 245 -14.12 3.59 21.80
CA PRO A 245 -13.55 3.04 23.04
C PRO A 245 -12.26 2.21 22.84
N ASN A 246 -12.11 1.54 21.70
CA ASN A 246 -10.94 0.72 21.39
C ASN A 246 -9.69 1.52 21.01
N ILE A 247 -9.83 2.81 20.66
CA ILE A 247 -8.71 3.65 20.20
C ILE A 247 -8.63 5.01 20.88
N SER A 248 -9.56 5.34 21.79
CA SER A 248 -9.62 6.62 22.49
C SER A 248 -8.40 6.90 23.38
N ALA A 249 -7.73 5.84 23.85
CA ALA A 249 -6.51 5.94 24.66
C ALA A 249 -5.29 6.42 23.87
N ALA A 250 -5.33 6.42 22.52
CA ALA A 250 -4.20 6.83 21.71
C ALA A 250 -3.80 8.30 21.99
N SER A 251 -2.49 8.60 22.04
CA SER A 251 -1.97 9.95 22.29
C SER A 251 -2.15 10.89 21.08
N SER A 252 -2.20 10.34 19.87
CA SER A 252 -2.47 11.04 18.60
C SER A 252 -3.35 10.18 17.69
N GLU A 253 -3.59 10.63 16.46
CA GLU A 253 -4.40 9.90 15.47
C GLU A 253 -3.86 8.47 15.25
N PRO A 254 -4.65 7.42 15.57
CA PRO A 254 -4.20 6.04 15.45
C PRO A 254 -4.23 5.56 14.00
N VAL A 255 -5.19 6.03 13.21
CA VAL A 255 -5.25 5.83 11.77
C VAL A 255 -4.59 7.01 11.08
N ILE A 256 -3.64 6.76 10.19
CA ILE A 256 -2.90 7.82 9.50
C ILE A 256 -3.06 7.74 7.98
N ALA A 257 -2.85 8.87 7.30
CA ALA A 257 -2.88 8.99 5.84
C ALA A 257 -1.49 8.87 5.18
N ALA A 258 -0.43 8.68 5.98
CA ALA A 258 0.94 8.64 5.48
C ALA A 258 1.19 7.38 4.63
N PRO A 259 1.56 7.54 3.34
CA PRO A 259 1.80 6.41 2.46
C PRO A 259 3.13 5.73 2.77
N GLU A 260 3.17 4.43 2.55
CA GLU A 260 4.43 3.72 2.35
C GLU A 260 4.79 3.78 0.86
N ILE A 261 6.04 4.15 0.55
CA ILE A 261 6.52 4.36 -0.82
C ILE A 261 7.72 3.45 -1.07
N HIS A 262 7.62 2.60 -2.09
CA HIS A 262 8.66 1.69 -2.52
C HIS A 262 9.19 2.07 -3.89
N GLY A 263 10.49 1.86 -4.10
CA GLY A 263 11.18 2.08 -5.37
C GLY A 263 12.27 3.16 -5.31
N PRO A 264 13.03 3.35 -6.40
CA PRO A 264 12.82 2.77 -7.72
C PRO A 264 13.02 1.24 -7.75
N ILE A 265 12.08 0.52 -8.36
CA ILE A 265 12.21 -0.91 -8.67
C ILE A 265 12.57 -1.00 -10.15
N MET A 266 13.77 -1.51 -10.45
CA MET A 266 14.25 -1.63 -11.83
C MET A 266 13.45 -2.68 -12.59
N LEU A 267 12.81 -2.27 -13.68
CA LEU A 267 12.11 -3.13 -14.62
C LEU A 267 13.08 -3.58 -15.70
N ASP A 268 13.19 -4.89 -15.86
CA ASP A 268 14.05 -5.59 -16.81
C ASP A 268 13.20 -6.55 -17.68
N GLU A 269 13.85 -7.31 -18.55
CA GLU A 269 13.18 -8.29 -19.42
C GLU A 269 12.54 -9.45 -18.62
N SER A 270 12.99 -9.69 -17.39
CA SER A 270 12.44 -10.73 -16.51
C SER A 270 11.04 -10.37 -16.01
N CYS A 271 10.71 -9.08 -15.94
CA CYS A 271 9.40 -8.58 -15.53
C CYS A 271 8.31 -9.01 -16.51
N ARG A 272 7.29 -9.71 -16.01
CA ARG A 272 6.21 -10.25 -16.84
C ARG A 272 4.94 -9.43 -16.74
N PHE A 273 4.48 -9.16 -15.52
CA PHE A 273 3.28 -8.36 -15.29
C PHE A 273 3.29 -7.74 -13.89
N LEU A 274 2.60 -6.62 -13.76
CA LEU A 274 2.28 -5.96 -12.49
C LEU A 274 0.78 -6.12 -12.23
N VAL A 275 0.42 -6.43 -10.99
CA VAL A 275 -0.97 -6.52 -10.53
C VAL A 275 -1.20 -5.48 -9.45
N LEU A 276 -2.25 -4.67 -9.58
CA LEU A 276 -2.83 -3.90 -8.47
C LEU A 276 -4.19 -4.50 -8.13
N VAL A 277 -4.43 -4.78 -6.86
CA VAL A 277 -5.61 -5.53 -6.44
C VAL A 277 -6.23 -4.97 -5.15
N SER A 278 -7.56 -4.93 -5.13
CA SER A 278 -8.33 -4.48 -3.97
C SER A 278 -8.48 -5.57 -2.90
N SER A 279 -8.82 -5.16 -1.68
CA SER A 279 -8.88 -6.07 -0.53
C SER A 279 -9.91 -7.20 -0.72
N GLY A 280 -11.05 -6.88 -1.33
CA GLY A 280 -12.12 -7.85 -1.57
C GLY A 280 -11.67 -9.05 -2.41
N VAL A 281 -10.81 -8.86 -3.41
CA VAL A 281 -10.41 -9.94 -4.33
C VAL A 281 -9.62 -11.03 -3.62
N TYR A 282 -8.53 -10.67 -2.94
CA TYR A 282 -7.68 -11.66 -2.29
C TYR A 282 -8.33 -12.21 -1.01
N LYS A 283 -9.21 -11.43 -0.35
CA LYS A 283 -10.02 -11.91 0.78
C LYS A 283 -11.01 -12.99 0.35
N ARG A 284 -11.65 -12.89 -0.83
CA ARG A 284 -12.49 -13.99 -1.37
C ARG A 284 -11.70 -15.29 -1.53
N ILE A 285 -10.47 -15.20 -2.03
CA ILE A 285 -9.57 -16.37 -2.16
C ILE A 285 -9.25 -16.95 -0.77
N GLN A 286 -8.92 -16.09 0.20
CA GLN A 286 -8.64 -16.51 1.59
C GLN A 286 -9.84 -17.20 2.23
N GLU A 287 -11.04 -16.64 2.05
CA GLU A 287 -12.28 -17.19 2.59
C GLU A 287 -12.60 -18.57 1.98
N ALA A 288 -12.40 -18.74 0.66
CA ALA A 288 -12.70 -19.99 -0.04
C ALA A 288 -11.64 -21.09 0.17
N LYS A 289 -10.36 -20.72 0.30
CA LYS A 289 -9.23 -21.67 0.32
C LYS A 289 -8.50 -21.79 1.67
N GLY A 290 -8.74 -20.88 2.60
CA GLY A 290 -8.21 -20.93 3.97
C GLY A 290 -6.71 -20.66 4.13
N SER A 291 -5.97 -20.27 3.07
CA SER A 291 -4.51 -20.05 3.15
C SER A 291 -4.11 -18.60 2.83
N TYR A 292 -3.82 -17.84 3.89
CA TYR A 292 -3.33 -16.45 3.80
C TYR A 292 -1.97 -16.37 3.10
N GLU A 293 -1.03 -17.25 3.44
CA GLU A 293 0.33 -17.25 2.88
C GLU A 293 0.35 -17.57 1.38
N GLN A 294 -0.54 -18.43 0.91
CA GLN A 294 -0.59 -18.86 -0.49
C GLN A 294 -1.52 -17.99 -1.34
N THR A 295 -2.20 -16.99 -0.77
CA THR A 295 -3.22 -16.22 -1.50
C THR A 295 -2.66 -15.54 -2.74
N ASN A 296 -1.50 -14.88 -2.64
CA ASN A 296 -0.87 -14.19 -3.79
C ASN A 296 -0.41 -15.19 -4.86
N LYS A 297 0.03 -16.38 -4.44
CA LYS A 297 0.39 -17.50 -5.32
C LYS A 297 -0.83 -17.94 -6.13
N MET A 298 -1.95 -18.17 -5.45
CA MET A 298 -3.21 -18.60 -6.04
C MET A 298 -3.78 -17.54 -6.99
N LEU A 299 -3.80 -16.27 -6.59
CA LEU A 299 -4.24 -15.16 -7.45
C LEU A 299 -3.41 -15.12 -8.74
N SER A 300 -2.08 -15.18 -8.61
CA SER A 300 -1.18 -15.14 -9.77
C SER A 300 -1.35 -16.36 -10.67
N GLN A 301 -1.70 -17.52 -10.10
CA GLN A 301 -2.03 -18.72 -10.86
C GLN A 301 -3.29 -18.53 -11.70
N ILE A 302 -4.37 -18.03 -11.10
CA ILE A 302 -5.62 -17.75 -11.82
C ILE A 302 -5.36 -16.76 -12.97
N ILE A 303 -4.55 -15.71 -12.73
CA ILE A 303 -4.14 -14.74 -13.75
C ILE A 303 -3.39 -15.42 -14.90
N VAL A 304 -2.37 -16.23 -14.62
CA VAL A 304 -1.57 -16.92 -15.63
C VAL A 304 -2.38 -17.94 -16.43
N GLU A 305 -3.29 -18.64 -15.78
CA GLU A 305 -4.22 -19.55 -16.46
C GLU A 305 -5.14 -18.77 -17.41
N ASN A 306 -5.69 -17.64 -16.97
CA ASN A 306 -6.55 -16.79 -17.79
C ASN A 306 -5.78 -16.15 -18.97
N PHE A 307 -4.52 -15.76 -18.80
CA PHE A 307 -3.66 -15.35 -19.92
C PHE A 307 -3.50 -16.42 -21.00
N ARG A 308 -3.53 -17.71 -20.61
CA ARG A 308 -3.40 -18.84 -21.55
C ARG A 308 -4.73 -19.22 -22.20
N LYS A 309 -5.83 -19.14 -21.43
CA LYS A 309 -7.20 -19.45 -21.85
C LYS A 309 -7.74 -18.44 -22.86
N HIS A 310 -7.48 -17.14 -22.65
CA HIS A 310 -8.12 -16.06 -23.41
C HIS A 310 -7.15 -15.34 -24.35
N SER A 311 -7.60 -15.04 -25.57
CA SER A 311 -6.84 -14.26 -26.56
C SER A 311 -7.00 -12.75 -26.38
N ASN A 312 -8.15 -12.29 -25.87
CA ASN A 312 -8.40 -10.87 -25.64
C ASN A 312 -7.86 -10.44 -24.27
N PHE A 313 -6.66 -9.88 -24.27
CA PHE A 313 -6.00 -9.38 -23.05
C PHE A 313 -6.86 -8.39 -22.25
N LYS A 314 -7.69 -7.55 -22.91
CA LYS A 314 -8.51 -6.54 -22.23
C LYS A 314 -9.57 -7.12 -21.31
N LEU A 315 -9.99 -8.37 -21.53
CA LEU A 315 -11.00 -9.06 -20.72
C LEU A 315 -10.39 -9.99 -19.66
N VAL A 316 -9.07 -10.19 -19.64
CA VAL A 316 -8.41 -11.13 -18.71
C VAL A 316 -8.72 -10.79 -17.25
N SER A 317 -8.65 -9.52 -16.87
CA SER A 317 -8.98 -9.08 -15.50
C SER A 317 -10.42 -9.41 -15.13
N GLN A 318 -11.36 -9.32 -16.07
CA GLN A 318 -12.76 -9.66 -15.84
C GLN A 318 -12.95 -11.15 -15.61
N PHE A 319 -12.40 -12.00 -16.49
CA PHE A 319 -12.48 -13.45 -16.34
C PHE A 319 -11.82 -13.95 -15.04
N VAL A 320 -10.71 -13.33 -14.61
CA VAL A 320 -10.07 -13.66 -13.33
C VAL A 320 -11.00 -13.35 -12.16
N LEU A 321 -11.67 -12.19 -12.16
CA LEU A 321 -12.60 -11.85 -11.08
C LEU A 321 -13.84 -12.75 -11.06
N GLU A 322 -14.38 -13.08 -12.25
CA GLU A 322 -15.49 -14.02 -12.41
C GLU A 322 -15.13 -15.41 -11.87
N GLU A 323 -13.95 -15.95 -12.21
CA GLU A 323 -13.47 -17.25 -11.72
C GLU A 323 -13.32 -17.28 -10.19
N ILE A 324 -12.79 -16.20 -9.59
CA ILE A 324 -12.68 -16.06 -8.13
C ILE A 324 -14.06 -15.98 -7.46
N GLU A 325 -14.98 -15.21 -8.05
CA GLU A 325 -16.33 -15.04 -7.50
C GLU A 325 -17.14 -16.33 -7.60
N GLU A 326 -17.06 -17.07 -8.72
CA GLU A 326 -17.71 -18.38 -8.88
C GLU A 326 -17.20 -19.40 -7.87
N GLU A 327 -15.88 -19.49 -7.66
CA GLU A 327 -15.30 -20.39 -6.67
C GLU A 327 -15.78 -20.05 -5.25
N PHE A 328 -15.80 -18.75 -4.92
CA PHE A 328 -16.28 -18.28 -3.64
C PHE A 328 -17.79 -18.55 -3.43
N VAL A 329 -18.62 -18.35 -4.46
CA VAL A 329 -20.05 -18.72 -4.42
C VAL A 329 -20.23 -20.21 -4.16
N SER A 330 -19.46 -21.05 -4.86
CA SER A 330 -19.49 -22.50 -4.65
C SER A 330 -19.15 -22.85 -3.20
N TYR A 331 -18.14 -22.20 -2.63
CA TYR A 331 -17.76 -22.35 -1.23
C TYR A 331 -18.89 -21.92 -0.27
N CYS A 332 -19.52 -20.76 -0.49
CA CYS A 332 -20.63 -20.31 0.34
C CYS A 332 -21.83 -21.26 0.30
N VAL A 333 -22.23 -21.72 -0.88
CA VAL A 333 -23.34 -22.67 -1.06
C VAL A 333 -23.05 -23.99 -0.35
N LYS A 334 -21.83 -24.53 -0.51
CA LYS A 334 -21.42 -25.79 0.15
C LYS A 334 -21.45 -25.70 1.67
N ASN A 335 -21.13 -24.53 2.23
CA ASN A 335 -21.01 -24.33 3.67
C ASN A 335 -22.21 -23.58 4.29
N ASN A 336 -23.28 -23.33 3.52
CA ASN A 336 -24.44 -22.54 3.95
C ASN A 336 -24.08 -21.17 4.56
N LEU A 337 -23.11 -20.48 3.95
CA LEU A 337 -22.63 -19.17 4.40
C LEU A 337 -23.36 -18.03 3.67
N SER A 338 -23.67 -16.96 4.40
CA SER A 338 -24.18 -15.72 3.83
C SER A 338 -23.02 -14.75 3.58
N PRO A 339 -22.63 -14.49 2.32
CA PRO A 339 -21.49 -13.64 2.01
C PRO A 339 -21.80 -12.18 2.34
N LYS A 340 -20.76 -11.43 2.72
CA LYS A 340 -20.87 -9.98 2.95
C LYS A 340 -21.33 -9.28 1.66
N PRO A 341 -22.42 -8.49 1.70
CA PRO A 341 -22.88 -7.72 0.55
C PRO A 341 -21.92 -6.59 0.20
N ASN A 342 -22.02 -6.11 -1.05
CA ASN A 342 -21.31 -4.93 -1.54
C ASN A 342 -19.79 -5.00 -1.30
N THR A 343 -19.20 -6.18 -1.52
CA THR A 343 -17.75 -6.33 -1.48
C THR A 343 -17.16 -5.77 -2.77
N HIS A 344 -16.29 -4.76 -2.66
CA HIS A 344 -15.63 -4.15 -3.80
C HIS A 344 -14.50 -5.06 -4.33
N MET A 345 -14.50 -5.29 -5.64
CA MET A 345 -13.53 -6.15 -6.31
C MET A 345 -12.93 -5.39 -7.47
N SER A 346 -11.65 -5.00 -7.36
CA SER A 346 -10.89 -4.42 -8.45
C SER A 346 -9.61 -5.18 -8.70
N LEU A 347 -9.32 -5.40 -9.99
CA LEU A 347 -8.11 -6.01 -10.47
C LEU A 347 -7.61 -5.25 -11.69
N LEU A 348 -6.40 -4.71 -11.58
CA LEU A 348 -5.67 -4.06 -12.68
C LEU A 348 -4.42 -4.87 -12.96
N ILE A 349 -4.21 -5.22 -14.22
CA ILE A 349 -3.04 -5.98 -14.67
C ILE A 349 -2.34 -5.19 -15.77
N ARG A 350 -1.09 -4.80 -15.53
CA ARG A 350 -0.19 -4.24 -16.54
C ARG A 350 0.72 -5.35 -17.06
N ASN A 351 0.56 -5.71 -18.33
CA ASN A 351 1.45 -6.65 -19.02
C ASN A 351 2.77 -5.95 -19.34
N PHE A 352 3.91 -6.52 -18.94
CA PHE A 352 5.23 -6.07 -19.40
C PHE A 352 5.68 -6.94 -20.57
N ASN A 353 6.08 -8.19 -20.29
CA ASN A 353 6.64 -9.14 -21.26
C ASN A 353 6.02 -10.55 -21.14
N PHE A 354 4.74 -10.65 -20.72
CA PHE A 354 4.05 -11.95 -20.65
C PHE A 354 3.36 -12.30 -21.97
N LEU A 355 2.59 -11.36 -22.52
CA LEU A 355 2.01 -11.45 -23.87
C LEU A 355 2.76 -10.53 -24.83
N PRO A 356 2.83 -10.87 -26.14
CA PRO A 356 3.34 -9.96 -27.16
C PRO A 356 2.60 -8.62 -27.09
N THR A 357 3.33 -7.52 -27.12
CA THR A 357 2.74 -6.17 -27.14
C THR A 357 2.14 -5.91 -28.51
N ASN A 358 0.88 -5.46 -28.57
CA ASN A 358 0.15 -5.21 -29.82
C ASN A 358 0.69 -4.01 -30.66
N ASP A 359 1.93 -3.57 -30.45
CA ASP A 359 2.52 -2.48 -31.24
C ASP A 359 3.16 -2.97 -32.55
N ASP A 360 3.23 -4.29 -32.78
CA ASP A 360 3.66 -4.88 -34.05
C ASP A 360 2.49 -4.91 -35.05
N ASN A 361 2.25 -3.78 -35.74
CA ASN A 361 1.41 -3.71 -36.94
C ASN A 361 2.09 -4.35 -38.18
N GLU A 362 2.86 -5.42 -38.00
CA GLU A 362 3.33 -6.25 -39.12
C GLU A 362 2.40 -7.46 -39.30
N PRO A 363 2.00 -7.78 -40.54
CA PRO A 363 1.22 -8.99 -40.79
C PRO A 363 2.04 -10.21 -40.34
N PRO A 364 1.38 -11.28 -39.82
CA PRO A 364 2.07 -12.41 -39.23
C PRO A 364 2.76 -13.23 -40.32
N SER A 365 4.00 -12.87 -40.66
CA SER A 365 4.88 -13.75 -41.40
C SER A 365 5.64 -14.61 -40.39
N GLN A 366 5.30 -15.90 -40.41
CA GLN A 366 5.84 -16.98 -39.59
C GLN A 366 5.32 -17.03 -38.15
N SER A 367 4.90 -18.23 -37.78
CA SER A 367 4.31 -18.64 -36.51
C SER A 367 5.08 -18.08 -35.30
N VAL A 368 4.58 -16.98 -34.73
CA VAL A 368 5.02 -16.51 -33.42
C VAL A 368 4.44 -17.47 -32.38
N THR A 369 5.28 -18.41 -31.95
CA THR A 369 5.00 -19.28 -30.81
C THR A 369 4.57 -18.43 -29.62
N LYS A 370 3.36 -18.67 -29.10
CA LYS A 370 3.02 -18.31 -27.70
C LYS A 370 4.25 -18.65 -26.86
N ASN A 371 4.75 -17.75 -26.01
CA ASN A 371 5.85 -18.02 -25.07
C ASN A 371 5.42 -19.15 -24.11
N ALA A 372 5.51 -20.39 -24.60
CA ALA A 372 5.12 -21.62 -23.94
C ALA A 372 6.23 -22.13 -23.02
N SER A 373 7.35 -21.40 -22.91
CA SER A 373 8.52 -21.77 -22.13
C SER A 373 8.44 -21.39 -20.65
N VAL A 374 7.47 -20.58 -20.21
CA VAL A 374 7.33 -20.24 -18.78
C VAL A 374 6.77 -21.43 -18.02
N ARG A 375 7.64 -22.17 -17.32
CA ARG A 375 7.23 -23.22 -16.38
C ARG A 375 6.67 -22.53 -15.14
N PHE A 376 5.42 -22.85 -14.81
CA PHE A 376 4.73 -22.21 -13.70
C PHE A 376 4.94 -23.01 -12.41
N ASN A 377 5.84 -22.54 -11.54
CA ASN A 377 5.93 -22.98 -10.16
C ASN A 377 6.15 -21.76 -9.25
N PRO A 378 5.09 -20.99 -8.96
CA PRO A 378 5.22 -19.71 -8.29
C PRO A 378 5.78 -19.84 -6.88
N ILE A 379 6.94 -19.23 -6.67
CA ILE A 379 7.51 -18.95 -5.35
C ILE A 379 7.09 -17.53 -5.00
N VAL A 380 6.43 -17.37 -3.84
CA VAL A 380 6.07 -16.05 -3.31
C VAL A 380 7.17 -15.62 -2.34
N GLN A 381 7.74 -14.45 -2.58
CA GLN A 381 8.64 -13.80 -1.63
C GLN A 381 7.87 -12.68 -0.95
N SER A 382 7.65 -12.81 0.36
CA SER A 382 7.23 -11.71 1.23
C SER A 382 8.47 -10.93 1.63
N LYS A 383 8.44 -9.60 1.52
CA LYS A 383 9.48 -8.76 2.11
C LYS A 383 9.33 -8.82 3.64
N SER A 384 10.34 -9.34 4.33
CA SER A 384 10.54 -9.07 5.76
C SER A 384 11.31 -7.77 5.89
N ASN A 385 10.98 -6.92 6.87
CA ASN A 385 11.61 -5.60 7.07
C ASN A 385 13.04 -5.64 7.62
N THR A 386 13.74 -6.77 7.49
CA THR A 386 15.13 -6.94 7.90
C THR A 386 15.93 -7.48 6.73
N LEU A 387 16.97 -6.72 6.33
CA LEU A 387 17.99 -7.01 5.32
C LEU A 387 17.61 -6.70 3.85
N LEU A 388 18.14 -5.59 3.36
CA LEU A 388 17.95 -5.07 2.00
C LEU A 388 19.16 -5.26 1.07
N ASN A 389 20.09 -6.19 1.35
CA ASN A 389 21.35 -6.31 0.58
C ASN A 389 21.74 -7.72 0.12
N GLU A 390 20.88 -8.73 0.19
CA GLU A 390 21.21 -10.07 -0.32
C GLU A 390 20.43 -10.39 -1.61
N ILE A 391 20.87 -9.81 -2.73
CA ILE A 391 20.55 -10.35 -4.06
C ILE A 391 21.80 -10.69 -4.87
N ASP A 392 23.01 -10.27 -4.45
CA ASP A 392 24.25 -10.55 -5.19
C ASP A 392 25.29 -11.28 -4.32
N SER A 393 25.10 -12.58 -4.07
CA SER A 393 26.21 -13.52 -3.86
C SER A 393 25.75 -14.97 -3.71
N GLU A 394 25.53 -15.69 -4.82
CA GLU A 394 25.67 -17.15 -4.81
C GLU A 394 26.47 -17.61 -6.03
N ILE A 395 27.78 -17.70 -5.84
CA ILE A 395 28.69 -18.43 -6.72
C ILE A 395 29.49 -19.41 -5.83
N TYR A 396 29.27 -20.71 -6.10
CA TYR A 396 29.98 -21.92 -5.67
C TYR A 396 30.13 -22.23 -4.17
N SER A 397 29.48 -23.31 -3.71
CA SER A 397 30.18 -24.60 -3.51
C SER A 397 29.24 -25.74 -3.12
N SER A 398 29.41 -26.86 -3.82
CA SER A 398 28.90 -28.19 -3.47
C SER A 398 29.50 -28.70 -2.16
N GLY A 399 28.73 -29.47 -1.38
CA GLY A 399 29.29 -30.55 -0.56
C GLY A 399 28.80 -30.64 0.89
N THR A 400 28.02 -31.70 1.15
CA THR A 400 28.01 -32.55 2.37
C THR A 400 27.53 -32.00 3.72
N ASN A 401 26.47 -32.65 4.21
CA ASN A 401 26.08 -33.01 5.59
C ASN A 401 26.96 -32.49 6.75
N GLU A 402 26.34 -31.89 7.77
CA GLU A 402 26.04 -32.55 9.05
C GLU A 402 25.30 -31.60 10.01
N ILE A 403 24.51 -32.23 10.88
CA ILE A 403 23.73 -31.66 11.98
C ILE A 403 24.68 -31.17 13.06
N GLU A 404 24.52 -29.95 13.56
CA GLU A 404 24.80 -29.66 14.98
C GLU A 404 24.09 -28.39 15.46
N THR A 405 23.39 -28.57 16.58
CA THR A 405 22.73 -27.58 17.43
C THR A 405 23.72 -26.59 18.03
N ASN A 406 23.42 -25.30 18.03
CA ASN A 406 23.88 -24.39 19.08
C ASN A 406 22.95 -23.18 19.24
N ASP A 407 22.38 -23.09 20.45
CA ASP A 407 21.75 -21.91 21.01
C ASP A 407 22.75 -20.75 21.09
N SER A 408 22.36 -19.57 20.63
CA SER A 408 22.95 -18.33 21.11
C SER A 408 21.92 -17.20 21.13
N ASN A 409 21.53 -16.82 22.34
CA ASN A 409 20.82 -15.60 22.69
C ASN A 409 21.46 -14.38 22.00
N ILE A 410 20.65 -13.57 21.32
CA ILE A 410 21.06 -12.24 20.86
C ILE A 410 20.08 -11.21 21.42
N ASP A 411 20.60 -10.45 22.38
CA ASP A 411 19.99 -9.26 22.98
C ASP A 411 19.73 -8.18 21.92
N THR A 412 18.47 -7.76 21.83
CA THR A 412 18.00 -6.63 21.02
C THR A 412 18.19 -5.32 21.80
N ASN A 413 19.35 -4.67 21.63
CA ASN A 413 19.53 -3.27 22.01
C ASN A 413 20.70 -2.62 21.27
N ARG A 414 20.44 -2.10 20.05
CA ARG A 414 21.00 -0.83 19.58
C ARG A 414 20.45 -0.40 18.22
N SER A 415 19.79 0.74 18.25
CA SER A 415 19.47 1.62 17.13
C SER A 415 20.74 2.23 16.51
N MET A 416 20.71 2.53 15.20
CA MET A 416 21.19 3.81 14.61
C MET A 416 20.92 3.88 13.10
N GLU A 417 20.77 5.13 12.67
CA GLU A 417 20.35 5.66 11.38
C GLU A 417 21.48 5.71 10.31
N SER A 418 21.02 5.74 9.06
CA SER A 418 21.58 6.16 7.76
C SER A 418 22.95 6.87 7.66
N SER A 419 23.85 6.33 6.81
CA SER A 419 24.43 6.89 5.55
C SER A 419 25.67 7.79 5.74
N SER A 420 26.67 7.92 4.85
CA SER A 420 26.86 7.61 3.43
C SER A 420 28.38 7.42 3.10
N ASP A 421 28.62 6.95 1.87
CA ASP A 421 29.81 7.12 1.01
C ASP A 421 30.95 6.09 0.98
N THR A 422 31.02 5.47 -0.19
CA THR A 422 31.99 4.58 -0.80
C THR A 422 33.18 5.33 -1.37
N ASP A 423 34.42 4.87 -1.13
CA ASP A 423 35.42 4.57 -2.17
C ASP A 423 36.70 3.91 -1.60
N PRO A 424 37.60 3.31 -2.42
CA PRO A 424 38.05 1.93 -2.23
C PRO A 424 39.52 1.83 -1.77
N VAL A 425 39.98 0.59 -1.68
CA VAL A 425 41.36 0.12 -1.45
C VAL A 425 41.69 -0.22 0.00
N ALA A 426 41.87 -1.53 0.19
CA ALA A 426 42.33 -2.22 1.38
C ALA A 426 43.44 -1.47 2.14
N LYS A 427 43.14 -1.05 3.37
CA LYS A 427 44.14 -0.81 4.41
C LYS A 427 43.72 -1.53 5.68
N GLN A 428 44.57 -2.47 6.08
CA GLN A 428 44.53 -3.23 7.31
C GLN A 428 44.41 -2.25 8.50
N PHE A 429 43.26 -2.22 9.17
CA PHE A 429 43.02 -1.33 10.31
C PHE A 429 43.73 -1.85 11.56
N ASP A 430 44.71 -1.10 12.05
CA ASP A 430 45.37 -1.32 13.33
C ASP A 430 44.39 -0.99 14.48
N ARG A 431 43.90 -2.04 15.17
CA ARG A 431 42.87 -1.96 16.21
C ARG A 431 43.21 -1.04 17.39
N ASN A 432 44.48 -0.63 17.55
CA ASN A 432 44.92 0.22 18.64
C ASN A 432 45.20 1.68 18.24
N LYS A 433 44.99 2.06 16.97
CA LYS A 433 45.24 3.42 16.52
C LYS A 433 44.07 4.33 16.88
N ARG A 434 44.25 5.18 17.90
CA ARG A 434 43.28 6.22 18.25
C ARG A 434 43.10 7.17 17.06
N ILE A 435 41.85 7.30 16.61
CA ILE A 435 41.44 8.24 15.57
C ILE A 435 41.68 9.66 16.09
N LYS A 436 42.37 10.50 15.30
CA LYS A 436 42.51 11.93 15.63
C LYS A 436 41.11 12.56 15.63
N ALA A 437 40.78 13.31 16.67
CA ALA A 437 39.52 14.04 16.72
C ALA A 437 39.42 14.96 15.49
N TYR A 438 38.28 14.90 14.81
CA TYR A 438 37.98 15.74 13.65
C TYR A 438 37.85 17.22 14.02
N VAL A 439 37.63 17.50 15.30
CA VAL A 439 37.49 18.84 15.88
C VAL A 439 38.57 19.03 16.94
N ASP A 440 39.26 20.18 16.92
CA ASP A 440 40.25 20.53 17.92
C ASP A 440 39.57 21.01 19.21
N PHE A 441 39.61 20.17 20.24
CA PHE A 441 39.06 20.48 21.57
C PHE A 441 40.11 21.07 22.54
N SER A 442 41.31 21.43 22.08
CA SER A 442 42.37 21.95 22.95
C SER A 442 41.92 23.18 23.74
N CYS A 443 41.19 24.09 23.10
CA CYS A 443 40.60 25.27 23.75
C CYS A 443 39.60 24.90 24.86
N TYR A 444 38.78 23.88 24.65
CA TYR A 444 37.85 23.38 25.67
C TYR A 444 38.61 22.84 26.88
N TYR A 445 39.62 21.98 26.66
CA TYR A 445 40.39 21.38 27.76
C TYR A 445 41.22 22.41 28.54
N GLU A 446 41.77 23.43 27.86
CA GLU A 446 42.45 24.54 28.54
C GLU A 446 41.49 25.33 29.45
N ASN A 447 40.27 25.59 28.99
CA ASN A 447 39.28 26.32 29.77
C ASN A 447 38.76 25.48 30.95
N VAL A 448 38.57 24.17 30.78
CA VAL A 448 38.25 23.25 31.87
C VAL A 448 39.37 23.22 32.91
N ALA A 449 40.64 23.16 32.48
CA ALA A 449 41.78 23.18 33.39
C ALA A 449 41.90 24.50 34.17
N LYS A 450 41.64 25.64 33.52
CA LYS A 450 41.57 26.96 34.18
C LYS A 450 40.41 27.03 35.19
N ALA A 451 39.22 26.57 34.82
CA ALA A 451 38.06 26.56 35.71
C ALA A 451 38.27 25.63 36.92
N ARG A 452 38.92 24.47 36.72
CA ARG A 452 39.31 23.54 37.79
C ARG A 452 40.30 24.18 38.76
N LYS A 453 41.29 24.92 38.25
CA LYS A 453 42.27 25.64 39.09
C LYS A 453 41.62 26.79 39.87
N ASN A 454 40.61 27.43 39.29
CA ASN A 454 39.90 28.56 39.91
C ASN A 454 38.71 28.14 40.79
N GLY A 455 38.42 26.84 40.90
CA GLY A 455 37.30 26.33 41.72
C GLY A 455 35.90 26.67 41.17
N THR A 456 35.81 27.01 39.88
CA THR A 456 34.55 27.41 39.22
C THR A 456 34.04 26.35 38.23
N LEU A 457 34.56 25.12 38.30
CA LEU A 457 34.13 24.03 37.44
C LEU A 457 32.82 23.43 37.97
N PRO A 458 31.75 23.34 37.16
CA PRO A 458 30.50 22.72 37.58
C PRO A 458 30.65 21.23 37.92
N ASP A 459 29.94 20.77 38.95
CA ASP A 459 30.06 19.41 39.53
C ASP A 459 29.70 18.27 38.55
N PHE A 460 29.01 18.57 37.45
CA PHE A 460 28.66 17.57 36.42
C PHE A 460 29.76 17.35 35.38
N ILE A 461 30.88 18.07 35.45
CA ILE A 461 32.03 17.94 34.53
C ILE A 461 33.21 17.30 35.30
N ASN A 462 33.46 16.01 35.05
CA ASN A 462 34.58 15.26 35.65
C ASN A 462 35.94 15.54 34.99
#